data_AF-A0A817KMF3-F1
#
_entry.id   AF-A0A817KMF3-F1
#
_cell.length_a   1.000
_cell.length_b   1.000
_cell.length_c   1.000
_cell.angle_alpha   90.00
_cell.angle_beta   90.00
_cell.angle_gamma   90.00
#
_symmetry.space_group_name_H-M   'P 1'
#
loop_
_entity.id
_entity.type
_entity.pdbx_description
1 polymer ?
#
loop_
_entity_poly.entity_id
_entity_poly.type
_entity_poly.pdbx_seq_one_letter_code
_entity_poly.pdbx_strand_id
1 'polypeptide(L)'
;MKPTTTSTSLLSPFNGKSIVLELGHEVGFKAKQELINYLREQQAHISYILTASTDYVLTTTNVDSYKIRRAKRLGLPVVNVEYVHKCRCLRPGQTPIDISKFIIKSAEDQENFIKTGTISMQETRVNVTKANRFDLTKIKLWNSDDVNLPRFDELTHCELGRWAIFKETNDNSSVFFVLELQVIPEEYYDRTTSDYQLRFRYEKQTITDEVSQHDKKVLVQYAFSDDPNEQQQLFASYYYRVAAMPRITRISEMLPNKLGSKLLLRSLFTQRIDTQILDENVCQLIESIWLESIGDLNKILSISPESITLKTIIEAEAALLELKATNNPAAALRFYSLIPHRPEYNIDLIKNHRALIEKIDLCQMLRDMHTVNELTNWNVKAPIEAKYRALKCHIETVASSTFDFKNIAKLIQSSTNRRENLTFYFIMIAFCLLVVKKF
;
A
#
# COMPACT_ATOMS: atom_id res chain seq x y z
N MET A 1 -33.53 -15.10 47.95
CA MET A 1 -32.89 -13.85 47.51
C MET A 1 -31.73 -14.20 46.60
N LYS A 2 -31.93 -14.08 45.28
CA LYS A 2 -30.86 -14.14 44.27
C LYS A 2 -30.67 -12.71 43.76
N PRO A 3 -29.43 -12.23 43.60
CA PRO A 3 -29.18 -10.84 43.27
C PRO A 3 -29.60 -10.57 41.83
N THR A 4 -30.46 -9.57 41.68
CA THR A 4 -30.81 -8.90 40.43
C THR A 4 -29.57 -8.15 39.95
N THR A 5 -28.81 -8.76 39.04
CA THR A 5 -27.82 -8.02 38.24
C THR A 5 -28.54 -7.40 37.06
N THR A 6 -29.00 -6.16 37.25
CA THR A 6 -29.40 -5.25 36.17
C THR A 6 -28.14 -4.92 35.37
N SER A 7 -27.77 -5.77 34.41
CA SER A 7 -26.75 -5.43 33.43
C SER A 7 -27.36 -4.42 32.47
N THR A 8 -26.97 -3.16 32.61
CA THR A 8 -27.24 -2.10 31.64
C THR A 8 -26.53 -2.47 30.34
N SER A 9 -27.15 -3.32 29.51
CA SER A 9 -26.68 -3.61 28.17
C SER A 9 -26.82 -2.32 27.37
N LEU A 10 -25.70 -1.70 27.01
CA LEU A 10 -25.66 -0.70 25.95
C LEU A 10 -26.41 -1.29 24.75
N LEU A 11 -27.58 -0.72 24.43
CA LEU A 11 -28.35 -1.17 23.28
C LEU A 11 -27.47 -1.03 22.04
N SER A 12 -27.35 -2.12 21.29
CA SER A 12 -26.67 -2.11 20.00
C SER A 12 -27.24 -0.99 19.11
N PRO A 13 -26.41 -0.25 18.36
CA PRO A 13 -26.90 0.78 17.44
C PRO A 13 -27.81 0.23 16.34
N PHE A 14 -27.82 -1.09 16.14
CA PHE A 14 -28.64 -1.79 15.16
C PHE A 14 -29.93 -2.36 15.72
N ASN A 15 -30.15 -2.30 17.04
CA ASN A 15 -31.29 -2.93 17.68
C ASN A 15 -32.62 -2.34 17.17
N GLY A 16 -33.49 -3.20 16.62
CA GLY A 16 -34.80 -2.82 16.10
C GLY A 16 -34.76 -2.02 14.80
N LYS A 17 -33.59 -1.87 14.16
CA LYS A 17 -33.42 -1.10 12.93
C LYS A 17 -33.73 -1.93 11.69
N SER A 18 -34.50 -1.37 10.76
CA SER A 18 -34.85 -1.97 9.47
C SER A 18 -33.83 -1.54 8.40
N ILE A 19 -33.02 -2.48 7.93
CA ILE A 19 -31.86 -2.21 7.07
C ILE A 19 -32.01 -2.94 5.73
N VAL A 20 -31.73 -2.25 4.63
CA VAL A 20 -31.64 -2.85 3.30
C VAL A 20 -30.18 -2.91 2.86
N LEU A 21 -29.74 -4.07 2.37
CA LEU A 21 -28.37 -4.28 1.89
C LEU A 21 -28.31 -4.14 0.36
N GLU A 22 -27.48 -3.21 -0.11
CA GLU A 22 -27.12 -3.03 -1.52
C GLU A 22 -25.59 -3.05 -1.66
N LEU A 23 -25.02 -4.26 -1.70
CA LEU A 23 -23.59 -4.48 -1.78
C LEU A 23 -23.17 -4.71 -3.24
N GLY A 24 -22.01 -4.18 -3.64
CA GLY A 24 -21.48 -4.38 -4.99
C GLY A 24 -21.01 -5.82 -5.24
N HIS A 25 -20.74 -6.12 -6.51
CA HIS A 25 -20.32 -7.46 -6.96
C HIS A 25 -18.95 -7.89 -6.44
N GLU A 26 -18.13 -6.92 -5.99
CA GLU A 26 -16.84 -7.13 -5.33
C GLU A 26 -16.96 -7.84 -3.97
N VAL A 27 -18.14 -7.82 -3.34
CA VAL A 27 -18.37 -8.48 -2.06
C VAL A 27 -18.73 -9.95 -2.27
N GLY A 28 -17.77 -10.84 -2.02
CA GLY A 28 -17.98 -12.28 -2.11
C GLY A 28 -19.11 -12.79 -1.21
N PHE A 29 -19.72 -13.92 -1.61
CA PHE A 29 -20.88 -14.51 -0.92
C PHE A 29 -20.65 -14.74 0.58
N LYS A 30 -19.46 -15.22 0.96
CA LYS A 30 -19.10 -15.47 2.36
C LYS A 30 -19.13 -14.19 3.21
N ALA A 31 -18.54 -13.10 2.74
CA ALA A 31 -18.52 -11.81 3.45
C ALA A 31 -19.93 -11.23 3.61
N LYS A 32 -20.80 -11.40 2.59
CA LYS A 32 -22.21 -10.99 2.67
C LYS A 32 -22.97 -11.75 3.76
N GLN A 33 -22.74 -13.06 3.89
CA GLN A 33 -23.37 -13.87 4.94
C GLN A 33 -22.87 -13.49 6.33
N GLU A 34 -21.57 -13.23 6.49
CA GLU A 34 -21.00 -12.77 7.77
C GLU A 34 -21.62 -11.43 8.22
N LEU A 35 -21.78 -10.47 7.31
CA LEU A 35 -22.43 -9.18 7.59
C LEU A 35 -23.90 -9.36 8.00
N ILE A 36 -24.65 -10.21 7.29
CA ILE A 36 -26.05 -10.51 7.59
C ILE A 36 -26.20 -11.14 8.97
N ASN A 37 -25.34 -12.11 9.31
CA ASN A 37 -25.38 -12.79 10.60
C ASN A 37 -25.08 -11.82 11.74
N TYR A 38 -24.05 -10.99 11.59
CA TYR A 38 -23.72 -9.96 12.58
C TYR A 38 -24.89 -9.00 12.83
N LEU A 39 -25.51 -8.45 11.78
CA LEU A 39 -26.64 -7.53 11.93
C LEU A 39 -27.85 -8.19 12.63
N ARG A 40 -28.10 -9.47 12.37
CA ARG A 40 -29.15 -10.24 13.05
C ARG A 40 -28.84 -10.49 14.53
N GLU A 41 -27.60 -10.82 14.86
CA GLU A 41 -27.14 -10.96 16.25
C GLU A 41 -27.33 -9.66 17.04
N GLN A 42 -27.20 -8.51 16.36
CA GLN A 42 -27.45 -7.19 16.89
C GLN A 42 -28.93 -6.75 16.87
N GLN A 43 -29.86 -7.70 16.64
CA GLN A 43 -31.32 -7.49 16.61
C GLN A 43 -31.79 -6.52 15.50
N ALA A 44 -31.06 -6.41 14.39
CA ALA A 44 -31.48 -5.65 13.22
C ALA A 44 -32.40 -6.49 12.30
N HIS A 45 -33.38 -5.84 11.68
CA HIS A 45 -34.27 -6.44 10.70
C HIS A 45 -33.77 -6.18 9.27
N ILE A 46 -33.31 -7.24 8.59
CA ILE A 46 -32.79 -7.12 7.21
C ILE A 46 -33.94 -7.33 6.23
N SER A 47 -34.33 -6.27 5.52
CA SER A 47 -35.37 -6.33 4.49
C SER A 47 -34.76 -6.42 3.09
N TYR A 48 -35.37 -7.23 2.21
CA TYR A 48 -35.05 -7.25 0.78
C TYR A 48 -35.79 -6.17 -0.01
N ILE A 49 -36.85 -5.60 0.58
CA ILE A 49 -37.73 -4.61 -0.05
C ILE A 49 -37.50 -3.26 0.63
N LEU A 50 -37.28 -2.24 -0.20
CA LEU A 50 -37.15 -0.87 0.25
C LEU A 50 -38.54 -0.25 0.49
N THR A 51 -38.82 0.10 1.75
CA THR A 51 -40.10 0.64 2.21
C THR A 51 -39.87 1.94 2.98
N ALA A 52 -40.92 2.75 3.21
CA ALA A 52 -40.80 3.97 4.01
C ALA A 52 -40.43 3.70 5.49
N SER A 53 -40.60 2.47 5.97
CA SER A 53 -40.20 2.02 7.30
C SER A 53 -38.75 1.49 7.36
N THR A 54 -37.98 1.62 6.28
CA THR A 54 -36.54 1.30 6.28
C THR A 54 -35.77 2.46 6.93
N ASP A 55 -34.92 2.18 7.93
CA ASP A 55 -34.13 3.19 8.62
C ASP A 55 -32.98 3.73 7.75
N TYR A 56 -32.25 2.84 7.06
CA TYR A 56 -31.19 3.20 6.11
C TYR A 56 -30.80 2.04 5.20
N VAL A 57 -30.11 2.39 4.09
CA VAL A 57 -29.57 1.43 3.12
C VAL A 57 -28.06 1.33 3.30
N LEU A 58 -27.52 0.12 3.45
CA LEU A 58 -26.08 -0.11 3.52
C LEU A 58 -25.49 -0.46 2.15
N THR A 59 -24.39 0.20 1.79
CA THR A 59 -23.66 -0.05 0.52
C THR A 59 -22.14 -0.04 0.70
N THR A 60 -21.42 -0.77 -0.15
CA THR A 60 -19.94 -0.80 -0.20
C THR A 60 -19.33 0.27 -1.09
N THR A 61 -20.09 0.76 -2.06
CA THR A 61 -19.59 1.66 -3.11
C THR A 61 -20.58 2.78 -3.38
N ASN A 62 -20.08 3.90 -3.94
CA ASN A 62 -20.89 5.04 -4.35
C ASN A 62 -21.56 4.79 -5.73
N VAL A 63 -22.16 3.61 -5.90
CA VAL A 63 -22.73 3.18 -7.17
C VAL A 63 -24.18 3.63 -7.27
N ASP A 64 -24.59 4.14 -8.43
CA ASP A 64 -25.96 4.59 -8.69
C ASP A 64 -26.89 3.41 -9.03
N SER A 65 -27.27 2.63 -8.01
CA SER A 65 -28.17 1.48 -8.17
C SER A 65 -29.65 1.89 -8.12
N TYR A 66 -30.54 1.04 -8.67
CA TYR A 66 -31.99 1.26 -8.59
C TYR A 66 -32.47 1.44 -7.13
N LYS A 67 -31.94 0.65 -6.19
CA LYS A 67 -32.32 0.75 -4.77
C LYS A 67 -31.79 2.03 -4.13
N ILE A 68 -30.59 2.48 -4.50
CA ILE A 68 -30.00 3.74 -4.02
C ILE A 68 -30.80 4.93 -4.54
N ARG A 69 -31.17 4.97 -5.84
CA ARG A 69 -32.06 6.01 -6.39
C ARG A 69 -33.44 6.02 -5.72
N ARG A 70 -34.01 4.84 -5.45
CA ARG A 70 -35.29 4.72 -4.76
C ARG A 70 -35.19 5.15 -3.29
N ALA A 71 -34.10 4.83 -2.61
CA ALA A 71 -33.81 5.28 -1.25
C ALA A 71 -33.78 6.81 -1.16
N LYS A 72 -33.05 7.46 -2.07
CA LYS A 72 -33.03 8.93 -2.17
C LYS A 72 -34.42 9.53 -2.37
N ARG A 73 -35.23 8.95 -3.27
CA ARG A 73 -36.62 9.40 -3.51
C ARG A 73 -37.51 9.30 -2.26
N LEU A 74 -37.25 8.31 -1.40
CA LEU A 74 -37.93 8.14 -0.12
C LEU A 74 -37.29 8.94 1.04
N GLY A 75 -36.23 9.72 0.78
CA GLY A 75 -35.50 10.47 1.81
C GLY A 75 -34.69 9.60 2.77
N LEU A 76 -34.39 8.35 2.38
CA LEU A 76 -33.71 7.39 3.23
C LEU A 76 -32.18 7.56 3.16
N PRO A 77 -31.48 7.54 4.32
CA PRO A 77 -30.03 7.64 4.33
C PRO A 77 -29.37 6.42 3.67
N VAL A 78 -28.40 6.69 2.79
CA VAL A 78 -27.53 5.67 2.21
C VAL A 78 -26.19 5.72 2.95
N VAL A 79 -25.85 4.63 3.63
CA VAL A 79 -24.77 4.55 4.61
C VAL A 79 -23.70 3.57 4.13
N ASN A 80 -22.44 3.95 4.25
CA ASN A 80 -21.33 3.06 3.91
C ASN A 80 -21.23 1.90 4.93
N VAL A 81 -21.00 0.67 4.45
CA VAL A 81 -20.80 -0.54 5.28
C VAL A 81 -19.64 -0.39 6.29
N GLU A 82 -18.69 0.52 6.05
CA GLU A 82 -17.65 0.89 7.03
C GLU A 82 -18.24 1.26 8.40
N TYR A 83 -19.43 1.85 8.44
CA TYR A 83 -20.16 2.11 9.70
C TYR A 83 -20.32 0.85 10.55
N VAL A 84 -20.69 -0.27 9.92
CA VAL A 84 -20.90 -1.55 10.61
C VAL A 84 -19.57 -2.11 11.12
N HIS A 85 -18.51 -2.00 10.33
CA HIS A 85 -17.17 -2.42 10.73
C HIS A 85 -16.67 -1.63 11.94
N LYS A 86 -16.84 -0.30 11.94
CA LYS A 86 -16.46 0.55 13.07
C LYS A 86 -17.29 0.24 14.31
N CYS A 87 -18.59 -0.02 14.17
CA CYS A 87 -19.45 -0.43 15.30
C CYS A 87 -19.04 -1.77 15.90
N ARG A 88 -18.58 -2.72 15.07
CA ARG A 88 -18.08 -4.03 15.52
C ARG A 88 -16.80 -3.93 16.36
N CYS A 89 -15.98 -2.92 16.13
CA CYS A 89 -14.71 -2.71 16.84
C CYS A 89 -14.86 -1.92 18.16
N LEU A 90 -16.08 -1.53 18.54
CA LEU A 90 -16.30 -0.79 19.78
C LEU A 90 -16.18 -1.70 21.00
N ARG A 91 -15.39 -1.25 21.99
CA ARG A 91 -15.31 -1.88 23.31
C ARG A 91 -16.47 -1.42 24.20
N PRO A 92 -16.90 -2.24 25.19
CA PRO A 92 -17.91 -1.84 26.16
C PRO A 92 -17.52 -0.51 26.83
N GLY A 93 -18.39 0.49 26.77
CA GLY A 93 -18.18 1.82 27.36
C GLY A 93 -17.66 2.92 26.42
N GLN A 94 -17.39 2.60 25.13
CA GLN A 94 -17.11 3.62 24.12
C GLN A 94 -18.40 4.29 23.60
N THR A 95 -18.28 5.56 23.18
CA THR A 95 -19.42 6.33 22.68
C THR A 95 -19.97 5.73 21.37
N PRO A 96 -21.31 5.71 21.18
CA PRO A 96 -21.91 5.27 19.93
C PRO A 96 -21.38 6.05 18.73
N ILE A 97 -21.06 5.34 17.66
CA ILE A 97 -20.59 5.97 16.43
C ILE A 97 -21.77 6.70 15.76
N ASP A 98 -21.56 7.97 15.46
CA ASP A 98 -22.51 8.79 14.73
C ASP A 98 -22.61 8.33 13.27
N ILE A 99 -23.79 7.82 12.90
CA ILE A 99 -24.09 7.31 11.56
C ILE A 99 -24.03 8.41 10.49
N SER A 100 -24.23 9.67 10.85
CA SER A 100 -24.25 10.80 9.89
C SER A 100 -22.92 11.00 9.16
N LYS A 101 -21.80 10.58 9.79
CA LYS A 101 -20.45 10.61 9.23
C LYS A 101 -20.23 9.59 8.12
N PHE A 102 -21.10 8.58 8.05
CA PHE A 102 -21.01 7.48 7.09
C PHE A 102 -22.10 7.55 6.02
N ILE A 103 -22.93 8.60 6.03
CA ILE A 103 -23.91 8.86 4.97
C ILE A 103 -23.15 9.28 3.70
N ILE A 104 -23.39 8.55 2.62
CA ILE A 104 -22.84 8.85 1.30
C ILE A 104 -23.62 10.02 0.72
N LYS A 105 -22.97 11.18 0.64
CA LYS A 105 -23.52 12.37 -0.01
C LYS A 105 -23.32 12.24 -1.51
N SER A 106 -24.39 12.40 -2.29
CA SER A 106 -24.27 12.40 -3.75
C SER A 106 -23.89 13.78 -4.29
N ALA A 107 -23.33 13.84 -5.50
CA ALA A 107 -22.93 15.10 -6.14
C ALA A 107 -24.11 16.08 -6.29
N GLU A 108 -25.34 15.58 -6.43
CA GLU A 108 -26.58 16.37 -6.53
C GLU A 108 -27.00 17.01 -5.18
N ASP A 109 -26.56 16.45 -4.03
CA ASP A 109 -26.87 17.00 -2.70
C ASP A 109 -26.00 18.21 -2.35
N GLN A 110 -24.86 18.40 -3.05
CA GLN A 110 -24.02 19.60 -2.91
C GLN A 110 -24.57 20.79 -3.70
N GLU A 111 -25.30 20.56 -4.81
CA GLU A 111 -25.91 21.64 -5.59
C GLU A 111 -27.27 22.11 -5.06
N ASN A 112 -28.07 21.21 -4.48
CA ASN A 112 -29.41 21.56 -3.98
C ASN A 112 -29.40 22.26 -2.61
N PHE A 113 -28.34 22.10 -1.80
CA PHE A 113 -28.18 22.87 -0.55
C PHE A 113 -27.91 24.37 -0.82
N ILE A 114 -27.44 24.72 -2.01
CA ILE A 114 -27.14 26.11 -2.40
C ILE A 114 -28.41 26.86 -2.90
N LYS A 115 -29.46 26.14 -3.31
CA LYS A 115 -30.57 26.76 -4.08
C LYS A 115 -31.91 26.92 -3.35
N THR A 116 -32.12 26.32 -2.19
CA THR A 116 -33.43 26.39 -1.51
C THR A 116 -33.27 26.55 -0.01
N GLY A 117 -33.27 27.80 0.44
CA GLY A 117 -33.15 28.16 1.85
C GLY A 117 -33.20 29.67 2.04
N THR A 118 -34.27 30.31 1.59
CA THR A 118 -34.61 31.69 1.93
C THR A 118 -34.81 31.76 3.45
N ILE A 119 -33.81 32.24 4.19
CA ILE A 119 -33.99 32.67 5.57
C ILE A 119 -33.87 34.19 5.58
N SER A 120 -35.01 34.81 5.88
CA SER A 120 -35.20 36.22 6.14
C SER A 120 -34.08 36.78 7.02
N MET A 121 -33.49 37.89 6.57
CA MET A 121 -32.66 38.75 7.42
C MET A 121 -33.50 39.21 8.61
N GLN A 122 -33.31 38.58 9.76
CA GLN A 122 -33.36 39.31 11.02
C GLN A 122 -31.92 39.55 11.42
N GLU A 123 -31.55 40.82 11.40
CA GLU A 123 -30.25 41.35 11.81
C GLU A 123 -29.95 40.94 13.24
N THR A 124 -29.37 39.76 13.40
CA THR A 124 -28.58 39.46 14.58
C THR A 124 -27.14 39.69 14.13
N ARG A 125 -26.58 40.84 14.51
CA ARG A 125 -25.14 41.12 14.40
C ARG A 125 -24.39 40.10 15.25
N VAL A 126 -24.19 38.90 14.71
CA VAL A 126 -23.12 38.01 15.16
C VAL A 126 -21.89 38.55 14.46
N ASN A 127 -21.05 39.23 15.24
CA ASN A 127 -19.70 39.57 14.83
C ASN A 127 -19.03 38.29 14.33
N VAL A 128 -18.80 38.23 13.01
CA VAL A 128 -17.90 37.25 12.42
C VAL A 128 -16.50 37.62 12.90
N THR A 129 -16.15 37.19 14.10
CA THR A 129 -14.75 36.98 14.44
C THR A 129 -14.24 35.90 13.49
N LYS A 130 -13.44 36.34 12.51
CA LYS A 130 -12.57 35.55 11.62
C LYS A 130 -12.48 34.09 12.08
N ALA A 131 -13.22 33.20 11.41
CA ALA A 131 -12.94 31.78 11.49
C ALA A 131 -11.48 31.58 11.05
N ASN A 132 -10.67 31.01 11.93
CA ASN A 132 -9.23 30.77 11.77
C ASN A 132 -8.89 30.28 10.35
N ARG A 133 -8.32 31.15 9.51
CA ARG A 133 -7.54 30.67 8.36
C ARG A 133 -6.30 29.99 8.95
N PHE A 134 -6.08 28.72 8.62
CA PHE A 134 -4.84 28.03 8.98
C PHE A 134 -3.65 28.85 8.48
N ASP A 135 -2.86 29.38 9.41
CA ASP A 135 -1.81 30.34 9.11
C ASP A 135 -0.51 29.62 8.81
N LEU A 136 -0.24 29.42 7.52
CA LEU A 136 0.97 28.78 7.03
C LEU A 136 2.26 29.49 7.46
N THR A 137 2.19 30.77 7.85
CA THR A 137 3.37 31.52 8.31
C THR A 137 3.85 31.08 9.69
N LYS A 138 2.98 30.41 10.47
CA LYS A 138 3.31 29.88 11.79
C LYS A 138 3.93 28.49 11.75
N ILE A 139 3.80 27.79 10.62
CA ILE A 139 4.38 26.47 10.43
C ILE A 139 5.83 26.61 10.00
N LYS A 140 6.73 26.04 10.79
CA LYS A 140 8.15 25.96 10.44
C LYS A 140 8.34 24.94 9.31
N LEU A 141 8.86 25.41 8.19
CA LEU A 141 9.31 24.56 7.10
C LEU A 141 10.82 24.38 7.19
N TRP A 142 11.26 23.13 7.04
CA TRP A 142 12.66 22.77 6.95
C TRP A 142 13.01 22.33 5.54
N ASN A 143 14.16 22.75 5.02
CA ASN A 143 14.70 22.22 3.77
C ASN A 143 15.49 20.93 4.04
N SER A 144 15.67 20.10 3.01
CA SER A 144 16.42 18.83 3.14
C SER A 144 17.88 18.97 3.56
N ASP A 145 18.47 20.14 3.35
CA ASP A 145 19.86 20.48 3.66
C ASP A 145 20.00 21.26 4.98
N ASP A 146 18.91 21.48 5.72
CA ASP A 146 18.97 22.17 7.01
C ASP A 146 19.75 21.35 8.06
N VAL A 147 20.75 21.99 8.67
CA VAL A 147 21.61 21.38 9.71
C VAL A 147 20.83 20.89 10.93
N ASN A 148 19.69 21.54 11.23
CA ASN A 148 18.86 21.27 12.39
C ASN A 148 17.50 20.63 12.00
N LEU A 149 17.50 19.80 10.96
CA LEU A 149 16.33 19.02 10.58
C LEU A 149 15.98 18.03 11.71
N PRO A 150 14.71 17.94 12.15
CA PRO A 150 14.29 16.96 13.15
C PRO A 150 14.58 15.53 12.72
N ARG A 151 14.89 14.68 13.69
CA ARG A 151 15.07 13.24 13.46
C ARG A 151 13.71 12.59 13.22
N PHE A 152 13.65 11.71 12.23
CA PHE A 152 12.44 10.99 11.88
C PHE A 152 12.81 9.69 11.19
N ASP A 153 12.38 8.56 11.76
CA ASP A 153 12.68 7.24 11.24
C ASP A 153 11.77 6.89 10.06
N GLU A 154 12.32 6.98 8.85
CA GLU A 154 11.62 6.64 7.61
C GLU A 154 11.65 5.15 7.26
N LEU A 155 12.52 4.35 7.91
CA LEU A 155 12.96 3.06 7.39
C LEU A 155 12.29 1.87 8.05
N THR A 156 11.90 1.98 9.32
CA THR A 156 11.39 0.83 10.09
C THR A 156 9.86 0.72 10.04
N HIS A 157 9.17 1.74 10.54
CA HIS A 157 7.74 1.67 10.87
C HIS A 157 6.91 2.86 10.35
N CYS A 158 7.52 3.72 9.52
CA CYS A 158 6.80 4.84 8.93
C CYS A 158 5.80 4.35 7.87
N GLU A 159 4.59 4.89 7.94
CA GLU A 159 3.50 4.67 7.00
C GLU A 159 3.17 5.96 6.25
N LEU A 160 2.52 5.80 5.08
CA LEU A 160 2.08 6.91 4.25
C LEU A 160 0.58 7.14 4.47
N GLY A 161 0.24 8.15 5.26
CA GLY A 161 -1.16 8.48 5.59
C GLY A 161 -1.91 9.11 4.42
N ARG A 162 -1.27 10.00 3.64
CA ARG A 162 -1.89 10.61 2.45
C ARG A 162 -0.84 11.10 1.48
N TRP A 163 -1.15 11.10 0.18
CA TRP A 163 -0.28 11.68 -0.82
C TRP A 163 -1.06 12.27 -2.00
N ALA A 164 -0.41 13.18 -2.73
CA ALA A 164 -0.91 13.71 -4.00
C ALA A 164 0.25 14.11 -4.90
N ILE A 165 0.06 13.90 -6.20
CA ILE A 165 1.06 14.21 -7.22
C ILE A 165 0.40 15.08 -8.28
N PHE A 166 1.10 16.14 -8.67
CA PHE A 166 0.69 17.03 -9.74
C PHE A 166 1.82 17.20 -10.76
N LYS A 167 1.43 17.33 -12.02
CA LYS A 167 2.32 17.65 -13.14
C LYS A 167 1.86 18.95 -13.79
N GLU A 168 2.77 19.90 -13.91
CA GLU A 168 2.64 21.08 -14.75
C GLU A 168 3.22 20.77 -16.13
N THR A 169 2.42 20.96 -17.17
CA THR A 169 2.86 20.74 -18.54
C THR A 169 3.32 22.07 -19.14
N ASN A 170 4.62 22.20 -19.41
CA ASN A 170 5.20 23.30 -20.18
C ASN A 170 5.81 22.75 -21.48
N ASP A 171 5.96 23.60 -22.50
CA ASP A 171 6.34 23.19 -23.86
C ASP A 171 7.70 22.46 -23.92
N ASN A 172 8.65 22.79 -23.03
CA ASN A 172 10.02 22.22 -23.00
C ASN A 172 10.42 21.63 -21.63
N SER A 173 9.50 21.57 -20.66
CA SER A 173 9.81 21.02 -19.32
C SER A 173 8.56 20.52 -18.62
N SER A 174 8.73 19.50 -17.78
CA SER A 174 7.68 19.05 -16.86
C SER A 174 8.08 19.40 -15.43
N VAL A 175 7.20 20.11 -14.72
CA VAL A 175 7.39 20.39 -13.29
C VAL A 175 6.48 19.46 -12.50
N PHE A 176 7.05 18.74 -11.56
CA PHE A 176 6.32 17.84 -10.69
C PHE A 176 6.23 18.40 -9.28
N PHE A 177 5.08 18.17 -8.65
CA PHE A 177 4.82 18.50 -7.26
C PHE A 177 4.34 17.24 -6.54
N VAL A 178 5.03 16.87 -5.48
CA VAL A 178 4.69 15.71 -4.66
C VAL A 178 4.41 16.17 -3.24
N LEU A 179 3.27 15.75 -2.72
CA LEU A 179 2.81 16.01 -1.36
C LEU A 179 2.66 14.68 -0.66
N GLU A 180 3.22 14.56 0.53
CA GLU A 180 3.15 13.35 1.35
C GLU A 180 2.88 13.73 2.80
N LEU A 181 1.99 12.97 3.43
CA LEU A 181 1.76 12.96 4.87
C LEU A 181 2.19 11.59 5.38
N GLN A 182 3.19 11.58 6.23
CA GLN A 182 3.87 10.40 6.74
C GLN A 182 3.66 10.30 8.25
N VAL A 183 3.48 9.07 8.74
CA VAL A 183 3.05 8.79 10.11
C VAL A 183 3.88 7.65 10.66
N ILE A 184 4.40 7.81 11.88
CA ILE A 184 4.92 6.70 12.68
C ILE A 184 3.78 6.30 13.64
N PRO A 185 3.22 5.08 13.53
CA PRO A 185 2.18 4.62 14.44
C PRO A 185 2.62 4.71 15.89
N GLU A 186 1.69 5.05 16.79
CA GLU A 186 1.97 5.29 18.21
C GLU A 186 2.69 4.09 18.88
N GLU A 187 2.36 2.87 18.45
CA GLU A 187 2.98 1.62 18.94
C GLU A 187 4.47 1.48 18.61
N TYR A 188 4.95 2.21 17.60
CA TYR A 188 6.34 2.20 17.14
C TYR A 188 7.06 3.53 17.38
N TYR A 189 6.37 4.52 17.94
CA TYR A 189 6.96 5.84 18.14
C TYR A 189 7.91 5.86 19.35
N ASP A 190 9.18 6.13 19.06
CA ASP A 190 10.22 6.31 20.07
C ASP A 190 10.92 7.67 19.90
N ARG A 191 10.95 8.47 20.97
CA ARG A 191 11.64 9.77 21.02
C ARG A 191 13.15 9.67 20.89
N THR A 192 13.72 8.48 21.09
CA THR A 192 15.16 8.27 20.85
C THR A 192 15.49 8.28 19.36
N THR A 193 14.57 7.81 18.50
CA THR A 193 14.77 7.68 17.05
C THR A 193 14.06 8.77 16.25
N SER A 194 12.92 9.27 16.73
CA SER A 194 12.10 10.25 16.03
C SER A 194 11.61 11.35 16.96
N ASP A 195 11.85 12.61 16.60
CA ASP A 195 11.45 13.75 17.43
C ASP A 195 9.92 14.00 17.34
N TYR A 196 9.27 13.58 16.24
CA TYR A 196 7.83 13.78 15.98
C TYR A 196 7.19 12.53 15.37
N GLN A 197 5.88 12.35 15.59
CA GLN A 197 5.10 11.24 14.99
C GLN A 197 4.69 11.50 13.55
N LEU A 198 4.46 12.76 13.18
CA LEU A 198 3.91 13.13 11.88
C LEU A 198 4.87 14.03 11.11
N ARG A 199 4.94 13.78 9.81
CA ARG A 199 5.73 14.59 8.88
C ARG A 199 4.97 14.85 7.59
N PHE A 200 4.86 16.11 7.23
CA PHE A 200 4.51 16.53 5.88
C PHE A 200 5.77 16.73 5.07
N ARG A 201 5.80 16.18 3.86
CA ARG A 201 6.87 16.36 2.87
C ARG A 201 6.28 16.96 1.60
N TYR A 202 6.93 18.01 1.13
CA TYR A 202 6.64 18.68 -0.14
C TYR A 202 7.89 18.65 -1.01
N GLU A 203 7.75 18.12 -2.22
CA GLU A 203 8.82 18.11 -3.21
C GLU A 203 8.35 18.79 -4.50
N LYS A 204 9.17 19.71 -5.01
CA LYS A 204 9.02 20.31 -6.33
C LYS A 204 10.26 20.00 -7.15
N GLN A 205 10.07 19.39 -8.32
CA GLN A 205 11.17 19.04 -9.22
C GLN A 205 10.84 19.45 -10.66
N THR A 206 11.79 20.14 -11.29
CA THR A 206 11.72 20.41 -12.74
C THR A 206 12.55 19.36 -13.49
N ILE A 207 11.94 18.77 -14.52
CA ILE A 207 12.58 17.82 -15.42
C ILE A 207 12.54 18.42 -16.83
N THR A 208 13.71 18.66 -17.39
CA THR A 208 13.92 19.07 -18.78
C THR A 208 14.32 17.87 -19.63
N ASP A 209 13.95 17.87 -20.91
CA ASP A 209 14.26 16.78 -21.84
C ASP A 209 15.75 16.77 -22.27
N GLU A 210 16.51 17.81 -21.91
CA GLU A 210 17.93 17.89 -22.25
C GLU A 210 18.79 16.96 -21.36
N VAL A 211 19.63 16.19 -22.05
CA VAL A 211 20.51 15.08 -21.62
C VAL A 211 21.51 15.44 -20.49
N SER A 212 21.47 16.67 -19.98
CA SER A 212 22.32 17.17 -18.91
C SER A 212 21.76 16.76 -17.55
N GLN A 213 22.31 15.72 -16.94
CA GLN A 213 22.01 15.29 -15.56
C GLN A 213 22.31 16.35 -14.47
N HIS A 214 22.65 17.59 -14.85
CA HIS A 214 23.21 18.63 -13.98
C HIS A 214 22.25 19.77 -13.60
N ASP A 215 21.13 20.00 -14.30
CA ASP A 215 20.21 21.12 -14.00
C ASP A 215 18.91 20.70 -13.31
N LYS A 216 19.00 19.76 -12.36
CA LYS A 216 17.87 19.37 -11.52
C LYS A 216 17.70 20.36 -10.36
N LYS A 217 16.83 21.36 -10.52
CA LYS A 217 16.33 22.12 -9.37
C LYS A 217 15.30 21.27 -8.63
N VAL A 218 15.75 20.68 -7.52
CA VAL A 218 14.88 19.95 -6.59
C VAL A 218 14.74 20.79 -5.33
N LEU A 219 13.50 21.10 -4.97
CA LEU A 219 13.16 21.68 -3.68
C LEU A 219 12.45 20.60 -2.88
N VAL A 220 13.00 20.22 -1.73
CA VAL A 220 12.35 19.33 -0.78
C VAL A 220 12.21 20.03 0.55
N GLN A 221 10.97 20.12 1.04
CA GLN A 221 10.62 20.77 2.29
C GLN A 221 9.85 19.82 3.19
N TYR A 222 10.00 20.02 4.48
CA TYR A 222 9.39 19.21 5.52
C TYR A 222 8.71 20.10 6.57
N ALA A 223 7.61 19.61 7.14
CA ALA A 223 7.03 20.14 8.36
C ALA A 223 6.70 18.97 9.29
N PHE A 224 6.90 19.15 10.58
CA PHE A 224 6.80 18.09 11.58
C PHE A 224 5.90 18.59 12.70
N SER A 225 5.07 17.70 13.22
CA SER A 225 4.11 18.00 14.28
C SER A 225 3.66 16.70 14.93
N ASP A 226 3.12 16.78 16.13
CA ASP A 226 2.39 15.68 16.75
C ASP A 226 0.86 15.87 16.63
N ASP A 227 0.39 17.01 16.11
CA ASP A 227 -1.05 17.26 15.88
C ASP A 227 -1.49 16.80 14.49
N PRO A 228 -2.36 15.76 14.39
CA PRO A 228 -2.89 15.30 13.11
C PRO A 228 -3.70 16.37 12.37
N ASN A 229 -4.40 17.25 13.09
CA ASN A 229 -5.22 18.29 12.48
C ASN A 229 -4.36 19.36 11.81
N GLU A 230 -3.28 19.78 12.46
CA GLU A 230 -2.31 20.72 11.90
C GLU A 230 -1.70 20.17 10.60
N GLN A 231 -1.26 18.91 10.63
CA GLN A 231 -0.64 18.26 9.47
C GLN A 231 -1.63 18.04 8.32
N GLN A 232 -2.87 17.67 8.65
CA GLN A 232 -3.93 17.52 7.65
C GLN A 232 -4.31 18.87 7.02
N GLN A 233 -4.38 19.94 7.81
CA GLN A 233 -4.65 21.30 7.31
C GLN A 233 -3.50 21.83 6.45
N LEU A 234 -2.25 21.53 6.83
CA LEU A 234 -1.08 21.86 6.04
C LEU A 234 -1.09 21.14 4.68
N PHE A 235 -1.33 19.82 4.69
CA PHE A 235 -1.47 19.03 3.48
C PHE A 235 -2.59 19.59 2.57
N ALA A 236 -3.77 19.86 3.13
CA ALA A 236 -4.89 20.41 2.38
C ALA A 236 -4.56 21.79 1.79
N SER A 237 -3.89 22.65 2.55
CA SER A 237 -3.50 24.00 2.10
C SER A 237 -2.54 23.94 0.92
N TYR A 238 -1.52 23.08 0.97
CA TYR A 238 -0.61 22.86 -0.15
C TYR A 238 -1.30 22.19 -1.34
N TYR A 239 -2.16 21.21 -1.08
CA TYR A 239 -2.95 20.53 -2.12
C TYR A 239 -3.77 21.54 -2.93
N TYR A 240 -4.58 22.37 -2.27
CA TYR A 240 -5.40 23.37 -2.96
C TYR A 240 -4.57 24.45 -3.62
N ARG A 241 -3.43 24.84 -3.02
CA ARG A 241 -2.50 25.78 -3.63
C ARG A 241 -1.93 25.27 -4.95
N VAL A 242 -1.47 24.02 -5.00
CA VAL A 242 -0.93 23.40 -6.22
C VAL A 242 -2.04 23.15 -7.23
N ALA A 243 -3.17 22.61 -6.80
CA ALA A 243 -4.32 22.32 -7.67
C ALA A 243 -4.92 23.59 -8.33
N ALA A 244 -4.74 24.76 -7.73
CA ALA A 244 -5.19 26.04 -8.28
C ALA A 244 -4.21 26.67 -9.29
N MET A 245 -3.01 26.11 -9.47
CA MET A 245 -2.05 26.64 -10.44
C MET A 245 -2.50 26.32 -11.88
N PRO A 246 -2.22 27.21 -12.85
CA PRO A 246 -2.57 26.97 -14.25
C PRO A 246 -1.79 25.77 -14.81
N ARG A 247 -2.38 25.05 -15.76
CA ARG A 247 -1.76 23.91 -16.48
C ARG A 247 -1.28 22.76 -15.58
N ILE A 248 -1.78 22.70 -14.35
CA ILE A 248 -1.59 21.57 -13.45
C ILE A 248 -2.62 20.47 -13.74
N THR A 249 -2.12 19.24 -13.80
CA THR A 249 -2.95 18.03 -13.80
C THR A 249 -2.56 17.16 -12.62
N ARG A 250 -3.54 16.68 -11.86
CA ARG A 250 -3.29 15.65 -10.84
C ARG A 250 -3.03 14.33 -11.56
N ILE A 251 -1.92 13.68 -11.23
CA ILE A 251 -1.57 12.39 -11.80
C ILE A 251 -1.61 11.31 -10.71
N SER A 252 -1.98 10.10 -11.12
CA SER A 252 -1.90 8.90 -10.30
C SER A 252 -0.94 7.87 -10.92
N GLU A 253 -0.18 8.31 -11.92
CA GLU A 253 0.72 7.48 -12.71
C GLU A 253 2.15 7.49 -12.15
N MET A 254 2.98 6.59 -12.70
CA MET A 254 4.36 6.41 -12.26
C MET A 254 5.16 7.70 -12.36
N LEU A 255 5.92 7.94 -11.31
CA LEU A 255 6.86 9.04 -11.26
C LEU A 255 8.16 8.67 -11.96
N PRO A 256 8.87 9.65 -12.54
CA PRO A 256 10.25 9.51 -12.92
C PRO A 256 11.08 8.97 -11.75
N ASN A 257 12.05 8.09 -12.02
CA ASN A 257 12.93 7.54 -11.00
C ASN A 257 13.56 8.70 -10.21
N LYS A 258 13.35 8.74 -8.88
CA LYS A 258 13.84 9.72 -7.87
C LYS A 258 12.86 10.80 -7.42
N LEU A 259 11.61 10.80 -7.85
CA LEU A 259 10.61 11.74 -7.32
C LEU A 259 9.74 11.07 -6.24
N GLY A 260 9.56 11.73 -5.10
CA GLY A 260 8.85 11.17 -3.95
C GLY A 260 9.76 10.44 -2.96
N SER A 261 9.25 10.17 -1.75
CA SER A 261 9.93 9.32 -0.79
C SER A 261 9.96 7.86 -1.24
N LYS A 262 10.85 7.05 -0.65
CA LYS A 262 10.87 5.60 -0.86
C LYS A 262 9.53 4.94 -0.50
N LEU A 263 8.84 5.45 0.53
CA LEU A 263 7.53 4.96 0.96
C LEU A 263 6.46 5.20 -0.11
N LEU A 264 6.41 6.42 -0.67
CA LEU A 264 5.50 6.74 -1.77
C LEU A 264 5.80 5.89 -3.01
N LEU A 265 7.08 5.80 -3.40
CA LEU A 265 7.49 4.97 -4.53
C LEU A 265 7.03 3.52 -4.32
N ARG A 266 7.31 2.92 -3.15
CA ARG A 266 6.86 1.55 -2.82
C ARG A 266 5.34 1.40 -2.92
N SER A 267 4.57 2.38 -2.42
CA SER A 267 3.11 2.37 -2.52
C SER A 267 2.61 2.43 -3.97
N LEU A 268 3.17 3.33 -4.79
CA LEU A 268 2.81 3.49 -6.20
C LEU A 268 3.14 2.23 -7.01
N PHE A 269 4.28 1.61 -6.74
CA PHE A 269 4.66 0.39 -7.42
C PHE A 269 3.78 -0.80 -7.01
N THR A 270 3.41 -0.92 -5.73
CA THR A 270 2.49 -1.97 -5.26
C THR A 270 1.13 -1.85 -5.97
N GLN A 271 0.58 -0.63 -6.01
CA GLN A 271 -0.68 -0.36 -6.73
C GLN A 271 -0.58 -0.72 -8.22
N ARG A 272 0.56 -0.40 -8.87
CA ARG A 272 0.77 -0.73 -10.28
C ARG A 272 0.83 -2.22 -10.52
N ILE A 273 1.55 -2.97 -9.68
CA ILE A 273 1.64 -4.43 -9.79
C ILE A 273 0.23 -5.07 -9.75
N ASP A 274 -0.70 -4.49 -8.98
CA ASP A 274 -2.06 -5.00 -8.88
C ASP A 274 -2.95 -4.68 -10.10
N THR A 275 -2.68 -3.59 -10.81
CA THR A 275 -3.53 -3.11 -11.92
C THR A 275 -2.92 -3.27 -13.31
N GLN A 276 -1.63 -3.62 -13.41
CA GLN A 276 -0.89 -3.61 -14.67
C GLN A 276 -1.17 -4.86 -15.52
N ILE A 277 -1.41 -4.63 -16.82
CA ILE A 277 -1.34 -5.67 -17.85
C ILE A 277 0.15 -5.91 -18.16
N LEU A 278 0.60 -7.15 -18.04
CA LEU A 278 2.00 -7.52 -18.25
C LEU A 278 2.32 -7.63 -19.75
N ASP A 279 3.48 -7.09 -20.13
CA ASP A 279 4.05 -7.27 -21.47
C ASP A 279 4.45 -8.74 -21.68
N GLU A 280 4.36 -9.23 -22.92
CA GLU A 280 4.69 -10.61 -23.25
C GLU A 280 6.15 -10.97 -22.92
N ASN A 281 7.09 -10.05 -23.13
CA ASN A 281 8.50 -10.28 -22.79
C ASN A 281 8.71 -10.35 -21.26
N VAL A 282 7.93 -9.56 -20.51
CA VAL A 282 7.92 -9.60 -19.04
C VAL A 282 7.36 -10.95 -18.58
N CYS A 283 6.25 -11.41 -19.15
CA CYS A 283 5.69 -12.73 -18.87
C CYS A 283 6.68 -13.85 -19.16
N GLN A 284 7.34 -13.82 -20.32
CA GLN A 284 8.34 -14.83 -20.69
C GLN A 284 9.55 -14.83 -19.75
N LEU A 285 10.03 -13.64 -19.34
CA LEU A 285 11.10 -13.56 -18.34
C LEU A 285 10.66 -14.21 -17.04
N ILE A 286 9.48 -13.86 -16.52
CA ILE A 286 9.01 -14.35 -15.23
C ILE A 286 8.82 -15.87 -15.26
N GLU A 287 8.24 -16.43 -16.33
CA GLU A 287 8.15 -17.88 -16.50
C GLU A 287 9.55 -18.53 -16.52
N SER A 288 10.51 -17.92 -17.22
CA SER A 288 11.88 -18.44 -17.29
C SER A 288 12.57 -18.43 -15.93
N ILE A 289 12.46 -17.33 -15.17
CA ILE A 289 13.00 -17.21 -13.81
C ILE A 289 12.35 -18.27 -12.91
N TRP A 290 11.04 -18.45 -13.02
CA TRP A 290 10.28 -19.39 -12.20
C TRP A 290 10.70 -20.85 -12.48
N LEU A 291 10.78 -21.22 -13.76
CA LEU A 291 11.21 -22.55 -14.19
C LEU A 291 12.64 -22.85 -13.78
N GLU A 292 13.57 -21.90 -13.93
CA GLU A 292 14.97 -22.08 -13.52
C GLU A 292 15.05 -22.24 -11.99
N SER A 293 14.32 -21.42 -11.23
CA SER A 293 14.31 -21.48 -9.76
C SER A 293 13.77 -22.83 -9.24
N ILE A 294 12.68 -23.34 -9.83
CA ILE A 294 12.17 -24.68 -9.53
C ILE A 294 13.19 -25.76 -9.94
N GLY A 295 13.84 -25.59 -11.10
CA GLY A 295 14.88 -26.49 -11.57
C GLY A 295 16.04 -26.57 -10.58
N ASP A 296 16.53 -25.44 -10.08
CA ASP A 296 17.62 -25.34 -9.12
C ASP A 296 17.24 -25.92 -7.75
N LEU A 297 16.04 -25.62 -7.26
CA LEU A 297 15.51 -26.23 -6.04
C LEU A 297 15.45 -27.75 -6.15
N ASN A 298 14.97 -28.28 -7.27
CA ASN A 298 14.89 -29.72 -7.52
C ASN A 298 16.27 -30.38 -7.65
N LYS A 299 17.31 -29.65 -8.11
CA LYS A 299 18.69 -30.15 -8.11
C LYS A 299 19.23 -30.30 -6.68
N ILE A 300 18.94 -29.33 -5.81
CA ILE A 300 19.51 -29.26 -4.46
C ILE A 300 18.76 -30.14 -3.45
N LEU A 301 17.43 -30.15 -3.50
CA LEU A 301 16.58 -30.74 -2.47
C LEU A 301 16.30 -32.23 -2.74
N SER A 302 16.22 -33.00 -1.64
CA SER A 302 15.83 -34.41 -1.65
C SER A 302 14.31 -34.60 -1.67
N ILE A 303 13.57 -33.58 -1.25
CA ILE A 303 12.10 -33.56 -1.23
C ILE A 303 11.57 -32.51 -2.18
N SER A 304 10.32 -32.68 -2.60
CA SER A 304 9.66 -31.68 -3.46
C SER A 304 9.57 -30.34 -2.72
N PRO A 305 9.92 -29.21 -3.37
CA PRO A 305 9.85 -27.89 -2.74
C PRO A 305 8.45 -27.53 -2.22
N GLU A 306 7.40 -28.07 -2.84
CA GLU A 306 6.00 -27.89 -2.46
C GLU A 306 5.63 -28.53 -1.12
N SER A 307 6.40 -29.53 -0.67
CA SER A 307 6.17 -30.21 0.61
C SER A 307 6.73 -29.45 1.82
N ILE A 308 7.52 -28.40 1.59
CA ILE A 308 8.16 -27.60 2.64
C ILE A 308 7.20 -26.50 3.08
N THR A 309 6.78 -26.52 4.35
CA THR A 309 5.85 -25.53 4.90
C THR A 309 6.56 -24.23 5.29
N LEU A 310 5.84 -23.10 5.29
CA LEU A 310 6.35 -21.82 5.79
C LEU A 310 6.91 -21.91 7.20
N LYS A 311 6.27 -22.70 8.08
CA LYS A 311 6.77 -22.96 9.44
C LYS A 311 8.15 -23.60 9.42
N THR A 312 8.34 -24.64 8.61
CA THR A 312 9.63 -25.33 8.44
C THR A 312 10.71 -24.37 7.93
N ILE A 313 10.37 -23.47 7.01
CA ILE A 313 11.30 -22.46 6.48
C ILE A 313 11.73 -21.48 7.58
N ILE A 314 10.79 -20.97 8.38
CA ILE A 314 11.08 -20.05 9.49
C ILE A 314 11.98 -20.74 10.53
N GLU A 315 11.71 -22.00 10.88
CA GLU A 315 12.54 -22.78 11.81
C GLU A 315 13.96 -23.02 11.25
N ALA A 316 14.07 -23.24 9.94
CA ALA A 316 15.36 -23.42 9.27
C ALA A 316 16.18 -22.12 9.27
N GLU A 317 15.55 -20.97 9.00
CA GLU A 317 16.21 -19.67 9.12
C GLU A 317 16.66 -19.34 10.53
N ALA A 318 15.83 -19.66 11.54
CA ALA A 318 16.23 -19.52 12.93
C ALA A 318 17.47 -20.36 13.25
N ALA A 319 17.59 -21.56 12.67
CA ALA A 319 18.80 -22.38 12.79
C ALA A 319 20.03 -21.75 12.11
N LEU A 320 19.87 -21.13 10.93
CA LEU A 320 20.95 -20.41 10.27
C LEU A 320 21.38 -19.15 11.04
N LEU A 321 20.44 -18.42 11.66
CA LEU A 321 20.74 -17.28 12.51
C LEU A 321 21.44 -17.70 13.81
N GLU A 322 21.01 -18.79 14.42
CA GLU A 322 21.68 -19.40 15.58
C GLU A 322 23.11 -19.80 15.20
N LEU A 323 23.30 -20.45 14.06
CA LEU A 323 24.61 -20.81 13.53
C LEU A 323 25.48 -19.56 13.31
N LYS A 324 24.92 -18.48 12.74
CA LYS A 324 25.63 -17.21 12.54
C LYS A 324 26.10 -16.58 13.85
N ALA A 325 25.30 -16.67 14.90
CA ALA A 325 25.59 -16.06 16.20
C ALA A 325 26.53 -16.91 17.07
N THR A 326 26.37 -18.23 17.05
CA THR A 326 27.01 -19.16 18.01
C THR A 326 28.05 -20.08 17.38
N ASN A 327 28.06 -20.19 16.05
CA ASN A 327 28.86 -21.16 15.28
C ASN A 327 28.65 -22.62 15.74
N ASN A 328 27.46 -22.93 16.30
CA ASN A 328 27.13 -24.24 16.84
C ASN A 328 26.84 -25.25 15.70
N PRO A 329 27.60 -26.35 15.59
CA PRO A 329 27.39 -27.36 14.54
C PRO A 329 26.01 -28.05 14.64
N ALA A 330 25.40 -28.11 15.84
CA ALA A 330 24.07 -28.66 16.01
C ALA A 330 22.99 -27.85 15.26
N ALA A 331 23.18 -26.53 15.13
CA ALA A 331 22.26 -25.67 14.39
C ALA A 331 22.31 -25.97 12.88
N ALA A 332 23.50 -26.27 12.34
CA ALA A 332 23.64 -26.72 10.94
C ALA A 332 22.96 -28.07 10.70
N LEU A 333 23.08 -29.02 11.64
CA LEU A 333 22.39 -30.32 11.56
C LEU A 333 20.87 -30.15 11.59
N ARG A 334 20.35 -29.27 12.46
CA ARG A 334 18.92 -28.92 12.51
C ARG A 334 18.44 -28.29 11.20
N PHE A 335 19.25 -27.45 10.58
CA PHE A 335 18.92 -26.89 9.26
C PHE A 335 18.75 -28.00 8.21
N TYR A 336 19.69 -28.93 8.10
CA TYR A 336 19.63 -30.01 7.11
C TYR A 336 18.53 -31.04 7.39
N SER A 337 18.08 -31.18 8.63
CA SER A 337 16.91 -32.01 8.93
C SER A 337 15.58 -31.34 8.55
N LEU A 338 15.49 -30.01 8.68
CA LEU A 338 14.32 -29.23 8.29
C LEU A 338 14.22 -29.03 6.77
N ILE A 339 15.36 -28.86 6.10
CA ILE A 339 15.44 -28.72 4.63
C ILE A 339 16.35 -29.84 4.09
N PRO A 340 15.79 -31.04 3.80
CA PRO A 340 16.55 -32.18 3.32
C PRO A 340 17.20 -31.91 1.97
N HIS A 341 18.53 -31.87 1.94
CA HIS A 341 19.33 -31.75 0.72
C HIS A 341 19.65 -33.12 0.13
N ARG A 342 19.95 -33.19 -1.18
CA ARG A 342 20.52 -34.39 -1.80
C ARG A 342 21.93 -34.64 -1.25
N PRO A 343 22.41 -35.89 -1.23
CA PRO A 343 23.71 -36.24 -0.65
C PRO A 343 24.88 -35.44 -1.24
N GLU A 344 24.82 -35.14 -2.54
CA GLU A 344 25.80 -34.34 -3.29
C GLU A 344 25.86 -32.87 -2.85
N TYR A 345 24.82 -32.38 -2.16
CA TYR A 345 24.73 -31.02 -1.62
C TYR A 345 24.76 -31.00 -0.09
N ASN A 346 24.94 -32.17 0.52
CA ASN A 346 25.17 -32.40 1.94
C ASN A 346 26.67 -32.61 2.21
N ILE A 347 27.50 -31.97 1.40
CA ILE A 347 28.95 -32.10 1.47
C ILE A 347 29.43 -31.02 2.43
N ASP A 348 29.64 -31.47 3.67
CA ASP A 348 30.16 -30.73 4.80
C ASP A 348 29.22 -29.70 5.45
N LEU A 349 29.21 -29.68 6.80
CA LEU A 349 28.56 -28.62 7.59
C LEU A 349 28.86 -27.25 6.99
N ILE A 350 27.96 -26.28 7.13
CA ILE A 350 28.15 -24.90 6.67
C ILE A 350 29.47 -24.34 7.26
N LYS A 351 30.59 -24.43 6.52
CA LYS A 351 31.96 -24.22 7.06
C LYS A 351 32.39 -22.77 7.03
N ASN A 352 31.81 -21.97 6.14
CA ASN A 352 32.22 -20.59 5.89
C ASN A 352 31.02 -19.67 5.69
N HIS A 353 31.29 -18.37 5.77
CA HIS A 353 30.27 -17.33 5.64
C HIS A 353 29.55 -17.37 4.29
N ARG A 354 30.24 -17.75 3.21
CA ARG A 354 29.64 -17.88 1.88
C ARG A 354 28.59 -18.99 1.84
N ALA A 355 28.92 -20.18 2.33
CA ALA A 355 27.98 -21.29 2.42
C ALA A 355 26.77 -20.95 3.30
N LEU A 356 26.97 -20.16 4.35
CA LEU A 356 25.88 -19.66 5.19
C LEU A 356 24.94 -18.74 4.40
N ILE A 357 25.48 -17.78 3.66
CA ILE A 357 24.69 -16.89 2.80
C ILE A 357 23.92 -17.71 1.76
N GLU A 358 24.57 -18.67 1.10
CA GLU A 358 23.93 -19.54 0.11
C GLU A 358 22.74 -20.32 0.71
N LYS A 359 22.79 -20.72 1.99
CA LYS A 359 21.65 -21.36 2.68
C LYS A 359 20.56 -20.37 3.08
N ILE A 360 20.92 -19.14 3.44
CA ILE A 360 19.94 -18.07 3.71
C ILE A 360 19.19 -17.72 2.41
N ASP A 361 19.91 -17.59 1.30
CA ASP A 361 19.32 -17.33 -0.02
C ASP A 361 18.40 -18.48 -0.46
N LEU A 362 18.76 -19.73 -0.14
CA LEU A 362 17.89 -20.90 -0.37
C LEU A 362 16.58 -20.80 0.42
N CYS A 363 16.62 -20.44 1.71
CA CYS A 363 15.42 -20.22 2.52
C CYS A 363 14.54 -19.10 1.93
N GLN A 364 15.17 -18.02 1.47
CA GLN A 364 14.45 -16.91 0.84
C GLN A 364 13.74 -17.35 -0.44
N MET A 365 14.42 -18.11 -1.31
CA MET A 365 13.83 -18.66 -2.53
C MET A 365 12.66 -19.61 -2.21
N LEU A 366 12.78 -20.46 -1.20
CA LEU A 366 11.68 -21.34 -0.74
C LEU A 366 10.49 -20.53 -0.20
N ARG A 367 10.73 -19.46 0.55
CA ARG A 367 9.67 -18.56 1.04
C ARG A 367 8.96 -17.86 -0.10
N ASP A 368 9.71 -17.33 -1.07
CA ASP A 368 9.13 -16.65 -2.24
C ASP A 368 8.26 -17.64 -3.03
N MET A 369 8.71 -18.89 -3.17
CA MET A 369 7.94 -19.95 -3.82
C MET A 369 6.66 -20.31 -3.04
N HIS A 370 6.76 -20.45 -1.73
CA HIS A 370 5.60 -20.72 -0.86
C HIS A 370 4.57 -19.57 -0.91
N THR A 371 5.04 -18.32 -0.96
CA THR A 371 4.18 -17.13 -1.06
C THR A 371 3.34 -17.14 -2.34
N VAL A 372 3.93 -17.53 -3.48
CA VAL A 372 3.18 -17.70 -4.73
C VAL A 372 2.19 -18.85 -4.63
N ASN A 373 2.57 -19.97 -4.02
CA ASN A 373 1.68 -21.12 -3.87
C ASN A 373 0.47 -20.79 -2.98
N GLU A 374 0.65 -20.02 -1.90
CA GLU A 374 -0.48 -19.53 -1.08
C GLU A 374 -1.41 -18.61 -1.86
N LEU A 375 -0.86 -17.66 -2.63
CA LEU A 375 -1.65 -16.74 -3.47
C LEU A 375 -2.45 -17.46 -4.57
N THR A 376 -2.15 -18.72 -4.82
CA THR A 376 -2.71 -19.51 -5.93
C THR A 376 -3.49 -20.72 -5.46
N ASN A 377 -3.82 -20.78 -4.16
CA ASN A 377 -4.52 -21.91 -3.52
C ASN A 377 -3.82 -23.26 -3.81
N TRP A 378 -2.48 -23.28 -3.75
CA TRP A 378 -1.68 -24.49 -3.94
C TRP A 378 -1.91 -25.18 -5.30
N ASN A 379 -2.34 -24.41 -6.31
CA ASN A 379 -2.52 -24.91 -7.65
C ASN A 379 -1.19 -24.90 -8.41
N VAL A 380 -0.86 -26.01 -9.04
CA VAL A 380 0.38 -26.27 -9.81
C VAL A 380 0.60 -25.27 -10.96
N LYS A 381 -0.43 -24.49 -11.33
CA LYS A 381 -0.35 -23.41 -12.33
C LYS A 381 -0.66 -22.06 -11.68
N ALA A 382 0.28 -21.56 -10.88
CA ALA A 382 0.25 -20.17 -10.45
C ALA A 382 0.14 -19.26 -11.69
N PRO A 383 -0.85 -18.35 -11.76
CA PRO A 383 -0.97 -17.41 -12.86
C PRO A 383 0.25 -16.48 -12.86
N ILE A 384 0.66 -16.04 -14.06
CA ILE A 384 1.89 -15.28 -14.27
C ILE A 384 1.92 -13.98 -13.44
N GLU A 385 0.75 -13.40 -13.19
CA GLU A 385 0.57 -12.21 -12.37
C GLU A 385 0.86 -12.47 -10.89
N ALA A 386 0.58 -13.68 -10.38
CA ALA A 386 0.94 -14.07 -9.02
C ALA A 386 2.45 -14.26 -8.87
N LYS A 387 3.09 -14.87 -9.87
CA LYS A 387 4.56 -14.98 -9.94
C LYS A 387 5.22 -13.60 -9.99
N TYR A 388 4.69 -12.70 -10.83
CA TYR A 388 5.15 -11.31 -10.91
C TYR A 388 5.02 -10.58 -9.57
N ARG A 389 3.85 -10.68 -8.92
CA ARG A 389 3.58 -10.07 -7.61
C ARG A 389 4.59 -10.50 -6.54
N ALA A 390 4.98 -11.77 -6.53
CA ALA A 390 5.93 -12.29 -5.55
C ALA A 390 7.35 -11.74 -5.72
N LEU A 391 7.74 -11.31 -6.92
CA LEU A 391 9.06 -10.68 -7.13
C LEU A 391 9.21 -9.36 -6.39
N LYS A 392 8.09 -8.72 -5.99
CA LYS A 392 8.07 -7.41 -5.30
C LYS A 392 9.02 -6.43 -5.97
N CYS A 393 8.94 -6.36 -7.29
CA CYS A 393 9.69 -5.40 -8.09
C CYS A 393 8.85 -5.02 -9.31
N HIS A 394 9.14 -3.85 -9.86
CA HIS A 394 8.55 -3.45 -11.13
C HIS A 394 9.53 -3.76 -12.27
N ILE A 395 9.01 -4.38 -13.33
CA ILE A 395 9.79 -4.78 -14.51
C ILE A 395 9.12 -4.20 -15.76
N GLU A 396 9.89 -3.50 -16.60
CA GLU A 396 9.42 -2.88 -17.84
C GLU A 396 10.36 -3.13 -19.01
N THR A 397 9.79 -3.35 -20.20
CA THR A 397 10.55 -3.49 -21.45
C THR A 397 11.13 -2.17 -21.91
N VAL A 398 12.44 -2.18 -22.19
CA VAL A 398 13.15 -1.04 -22.75
C VAL A 398 13.21 -1.16 -24.27
N ALA A 399 12.67 -0.18 -24.99
CA ALA A 399 12.71 -0.17 -26.45
C ALA A 399 14.15 -0.03 -26.97
N SER A 400 14.49 -0.79 -28.02
CA SER A 400 15.83 -0.84 -28.60
C SER A 400 16.32 0.50 -29.21
N SER A 401 15.38 1.40 -29.50
CA SER A 401 15.64 2.74 -30.00
C SER A 401 16.19 3.70 -28.93
N THR A 402 15.93 3.41 -27.66
CA THR A 402 16.27 4.29 -26.52
C THR A 402 17.78 4.41 -26.30
N PHE A 403 18.18 5.52 -25.69
CA PHE A 403 19.57 5.73 -25.29
C PHE A 403 20.02 4.70 -24.26
N ASP A 404 19.17 4.39 -23.27
CA ASP A 404 19.47 3.44 -22.19
C ASP A 404 19.79 2.04 -22.76
N PHE A 405 18.96 1.55 -23.69
CA PHE A 405 19.23 0.27 -24.36
C PHE A 405 20.57 0.28 -25.09
N LYS A 406 20.83 1.31 -25.92
CA LYS A 406 22.08 1.42 -26.69
C LYS A 406 23.31 1.52 -25.80
N ASN A 407 23.20 2.23 -24.68
CA ASN A 407 24.29 2.38 -23.72
C ASN A 407 24.59 1.05 -23.01
N ILE A 408 23.55 0.38 -22.52
CA ILE A 408 23.67 -0.94 -21.89
C ILE A 408 24.23 -1.96 -22.90
N ALA A 409 23.74 -1.98 -24.13
CA ALA A 409 24.25 -2.87 -25.19
C ALA A 409 25.75 -2.65 -25.46
N LYS A 410 26.22 -1.40 -25.50
CA LYS A 410 27.65 -1.08 -25.62
C LYS A 410 28.46 -1.55 -24.42
N LEU A 411 27.94 -1.36 -23.20
CA LEU A 411 28.59 -1.84 -21.98
C LEU A 411 28.74 -3.36 -22.01
N ILE A 412 27.70 -4.10 -22.40
CA ILE A 412 27.77 -5.56 -22.56
C ILE A 412 28.83 -5.92 -23.59
N GLN A 413 28.76 -5.38 -24.82
CA GLN A 413 29.72 -5.69 -25.88
C GLN A 413 31.18 -5.43 -25.46
N SER A 414 31.43 -4.33 -24.75
CA SER A 414 32.77 -4.01 -24.23
C SER A 414 33.23 -4.96 -23.11
N SER A 415 32.30 -5.52 -22.34
CA SER A 415 32.57 -6.51 -21.29
C SER A 415 32.74 -7.93 -21.83
N THR A 416 32.01 -8.31 -22.88
CA THR A 416 32.07 -9.64 -23.53
C THR A 416 33.45 -9.89 -24.15
N ASN A 417 34.09 -8.85 -24.67
CA ASN A 417 35.46 -8.93 -25.18
C ASN A 417 36.51 -9.19 -24.08
N ARG A 418 36.14 -9.22 -22.79
CA ARG A 418 37.07 -9.43 -21.65
C ARG A 418 36.92 -10.76 -20.91
N ARG A 419 35.84 -11.54 -21.08
CA ARG A 419 35.68 -12.84 -20.39
C ARG A 419 34.89 -13.87 -21.22
N GLU A 420 35.52 -15.02 -21.46
CA GLU A 420 34.90 -16.25 -21.95
C GLU A 420 34.12 -16.92 -20.81
N ASN A 421 32.81 -16.69 -20.70
CA ASN A 421 31.88 -17.60 -19.99
C ASN A 421 30.44 -17.25 -20.38
N LEU A 422 29.93 -17.94 -21.42
CA LEU A 422 28.71 -17.62 -22.16
C LEU A 422 27.39 -17.92 -21.43
N THR A 423 27.40 -18.63 -20.30
CA THR A 423 26.18 -19.03 -19.58
C THR A 423 25.57 -17.92 -18.72
N PHE A 424 26.37 -16.97 -18.23
CA PHE A 424 25.87 -15.81 -17.46
C PHE A 424 25.22 -14.74 -18.35
N TYR A 425 25.49 -14.77 -19.66
CA TYR A 425 25.12 -13.71 -20.60
C TYR A 425 23.68 -13.78 -21.07
N PHE A 426 23.06 -14.96 -21.15
CA PHE A 426 21.64 -15.06 -21.52
C PHE A 426 20.72 -14.44 -20.46
N ILE A 427 21.05 -14.62 -19.18
CA ILE A 427 20.33 -14.01 -18.05
C ILE A 427 20.58 -12.49 -18.04
N MET A 428 21.81 -12.03 -18.29
CA MET A 428 22.11 -10.60 -18.41
C MET A 428 21.45 -9.94 -19.62
N ILE A 429 21.39 -10.57 -20.79
CA ILE A 429 20.73 -10.03 -21.98
C ILE A 429 19.21 -9.96 -21.76
N ALA A 430 18.61 -10.94 -21.08
CA ALA A 430 17.22 -10.89 -20.65
C ALA A 430 16.96 -9.78 -19.62
N PHE A 431 17.90 -9.56 -18.69
CA PHE A 431 17.90 -8.40 -17.78
C PHE A 431 18.15 -7.06 -18.51
N CYS A 432 18.84 -7.04 -19.64
CA CYS A 432 19.13 -5.79 -20.38
C CYS A 432 17.96 -5.32 -21.25
N LEU A 433 16.96 -6.18 -21.46
CA LEU A 433 15.68 -5.79 -22.02
C LEU A 433 14.73 -5.20 -20.96
N LEU A 434 15.08 -5.30 -19.66
CA LEU A 434 14.14 -5.12 -18.57
C LEU A 434 14.73 -4.34 -17.38
N VAL A 435 14.17 -3.16 -17.05
CA VAL A 435 14.60 -2.42 -15.85
C VAL A 435 13.93 -3.04 -14.62
N VAL A 436 14.71 -3.72 -13.79
CA VAL A 436 14.24 -4.24 -12.49
C VAL A 436 14.42 -3.18 -11.40
N LYS A 437 13.30 -2.67 -10.88
CA LYS A 437 13.30 -1.74 -9.73
C LYS A 437 12.90 -2.51 -8.48
N LYS A 438 13.89 -2.88 -7.67
CA LYS A 438 13.70 -3.58 -6.38
C LYS A 438 13.28 -2.56 -5.30
N PHE A 439 12.30 -2.91 -4.47
CA PHE A 439 11.80 -2.07 -3.36
C PHE A 439 12.68 -2.13 -2.11
#